data_AF-A0AAW6TXV8-F1
#
_entry.id   AF-A0AAW6TXV8-F1
#
_cell.length_a   1.000
_cell.length_b   1.000
_cell.length_c   1.000
_cell.angle_alpha   90.00
_cell.angle_beta   90.00
_cell.angle_gamma   90.00
#
_symmetry.space_group_name_H-M   'P 1'
#
loop_
_entity.id
_entity.type
_entity.pdbx_description
1 polymer ?
#
loop_
_entity_poly.entity_id
_entity_poly.type
_entity_poly.pdbx_seq_one_letter_code
_entity_poly.pdbx_strand_id
1 'polypeptide(L)'
;MNQQVCDRRLEVELLAITPDPERVIEQAGRTCYLSFDRIEEDSHQAFIRRLIKMGHESPLEHACATFRIRNCSRAMTHQLVRHRLMSVSQQSQRYVDEDEFAYVVPESLPAEYADDFHQDMRTIQQMYRKWRDRGLRKEDARFVLPNACTSEIVVSANFREWRHIFKLRTSAKAQWEIRDACRAMLSILADRAGACFDDILPEK
;
A
#
# COMPACT_ATOMS: atom_id res chain seq x y z
N MET A 1 -20.91 -20.52 -8.24
CA MET A 1 -20.12 -19.32 -7.93
C MET A 1 -18.87 -19.41 -8.78
N ASN A 2 -18.55 -18.40 -9.62
CA ASN A 2 -17.30 -18.47 -10.38
C ASN A 2 -16.14 -18.41 -9.38
N GLN A 3 -15.33 -19.48 -9.31
CA GLN A 3 -14.10 -19.56 -8.51
C GLN A 3 -13.21 -18.30 -8.67
N GLN A 4 -13.33 -17.61 -9.83
CA GLN A 4 -12.65 -16.37 -10.18
C GLN A 4 -12.89 -15.15 -9.26
N VAL A 5 -13.97 -15.08 -8.47
CA VAL A 5 -14.22 -13.90 -7.61
C VAL A 5 -13.49 -14.01 -6.27
N CYS A 6 -13.22 -15.23 -5.78
CA CYS A 6 -12.55 -15.48 -4.49
C CYS A 6 -11.02 -15.54 -4.59
N ASP A 7 -10.46 -15.70 -5.79
CA ASP A 7 -9.03 -15.99 -5.99
C ASP A 7 -8.20 -14.76 -6.44
N ARG A 8 -8.75 -13.55 -6.24
CA ARG A 8 -8.05 -12.32 -6.61
C ARG A 8 -6.96 -12.03 -5.60
N ARG A 9 -5.71 -12.28 -6.00
CA ARG A 9 -4.53 -12.00 -5.20
C ARG A 9 -4.28 -10.50 -5.08
N LEU A 10 -3.66 -10.10 -3.98
CA LEU A 10 -3.14 -8.75 -3.79
C LEU A 10 -2.27 -8.34 -4.98
N GLU A 11 -2.56 -7.19 -5.57
CA GLU A 11 -1.80 -6.63 -6.69
C GLU A 11 -1.26 -5.25 -6.31
N VAL A 12 0.03 -5.03 -6.60
CA VAL A 12 0.71 -3.75 -6.36
C VAL A 12 1.30 -3.28 -7.69
N GLU A 13 0.93 -2.07 -8.11
CA GLU A 13 1.37 -1.43 -9.34
C GLU A 13 2.00 -0.08 -9.02
N LEU A 14 3.23 0.17 -9.50
CA LEU A 14 3.84 1.51 -9.46
C LEU A 14 3.25 2.35 -10.59
N LEU A 15 2.45 3.36 -10.26
CA LEU A 15 1.86 4.28 -11.24
C LEU A 15 2.81 5.39 -11.65
N ALA A 16 3.58 5.92 -10.71
CA ALA A 16 4.49 7.02 -10.95
C ALA A 16 5.61 7.06 -9.91
N ILE A 17 6.77 7.56 -10.33
CA ILE A 17 7.93 7.86 -9.50
C ILE A 17 8.57 9.14 -10.00
N THR A 18 9.14 9.95 -9.12
CA THR A 18 9.98 11.10 -9.53
C THR A 18 11.06 10.62 -10.51
N PRO A 19 11.20 11.22 -11.70
CA PRO A 19 12.29 10.90 -12.62
C PRO A 19 13.64 11.11 -11.96
N ASP A 20 14.57 10.18 -12.17
CA ASP A 20 15.92 10.19 -11.58
C ASP A 20 15.93 10.55 -10.08
N PRO A 21 15.17 9.82 -9.25
CA PRO A 21 14.83 10.28 -7.89
C PRO A 21 16.07 10.47 -7.02
N GLU A 22 17.08 9.62 -7.17
CA GLU A 22 18.32 9.70 -6.40
C GLU A 22 19.16 10.95 -6.77
N ARG A 23 19.15 11.35 -8.05
CA ARG A 23 19.83 12.58 -8.50
C ARG A 23 19.12 13.82 -7.96
N VAL A 24 17.79 13.83 -7.97
CA VAL A 24 16.98 14.91 -7.36
C VAL A 24 17.31 15.06 -5.87
N ILE A 25 17.39 13.94 -5.14
CA ILE A 25 17.73 13.94 -3.71
C ILE A 25 19.14 14.47 -3.47
N GLU A 26 20.13 14.07 -4.28
CA GLU A 26 21.49 14.58 -4.16
C GLU A 26 21.57 16.09 -4.41
N GLN A 27 20.92 16.59 -5.47
CA GLN A 27 20.88 18.01 -5.79
C GLN A 27 20.24 18.83 -4.64
N ALA A 28 19.11 18.36 -4.11
CA ALA A 28 18.46 19.00 -2.99
C ALA A 28 19.35 19.00 -1.74
N GLY A 29 19.94 17.86 -1.39
CA GLY A 29 20.82 17.75 -0.22
C GLY A 29 22.09 18.60 -0.33
N ARG A 30 22.69 18.71 -1.52
CA ARG A 30 23.89 19.52 -1.75
C ARG A 30 23.62 21.02 -1.78
N THR A 31 22.39 21.43 -2.08
CA THR A 31 21.96 22.84 -2.04
C THR A 31 22.16 23.44 -0.63
N CYS A 32 21.96 22.67 0.43
CA CYS A 32 22.16 23.11 1.81
C CYS A 32 23.60 23.58 2.11
N TYR A 33 24.59 23.11 1.33
CA TYR A 33 26.00 23.43 1.51
C TYR A 33 26.67 23.97 0.24
N LEU A 34 25.87 24.26 -0.81
CA LEU A 34 26.34 24.69 -2.14
C LEU A 34 27.49 23.83 -2.72
N SER A 35 27.49 22.53 -2.40
CA SER A 35 28.57 21.59 -2.73
C SER A 35 28.37 20.87 -4.07
N PHE A 36 27.95 21.63 -5.09
CA PHE A 36 27.59 21.11 -6.41
C PHE A 36 28.79 20.60 -7.21
N ASP A 37 30.00 21.08 -6.89
CA ASP A 37 31.28 20.66 -7.43
C ASP A 37 31.58 19.16 -7.22
N ARG A 38 30.88 18.54 -6.25
CA ARG A 38 31.04 17.14 -5.87
C ARG A 38 29.96 16.22 -6.46
N ILE A 39 29.15 16.72 -7.41
CA ILE A 39 28.18 15.91 -8.15
C ILE A 39 28.92 15.26 -9.32
N GLU A 40 28.98 13.93 -9.31
CA GLU A 40 29.50 13.08 -10.37
C GLU A 40 28.38 12.16 -10.85
N GLU A 41 28.63 11.37 -11.90
CA GLU A 41 27.60 10.53 -12.52
C GLU A 41 26.91 9.57 -11.52
N ASP A 42 27.71 9.00 -10.61
CA ASP A 42 27.30 7.97 -9.63
C ASP A 42 27.42 8.40 -8.17
N SER A 43 27.72 9.69 -7.89
CA SER A 43 27.93 10.17 -6.51
C SER A 43 26.69 10.10 -5.64
N HIS A 44 25.50 10.13 -6.25
CA HIS A 44 24.19 10.14 -5.60
C HIS A 44 24.02 8.97 -4.62
N GLN A 45 24.44 7.76 -5.00
CA GLN A 45 24.20 6.58 -4.15
C GLN A 45 24.98 6.66 -2.83
N ALA A 46 26.28 6.94 -2.90
CA ALA A 46 27.12 7.08 -1.72
C ALA A 46 26.67 8.27 -0.85
N PHE A 47 26.25 9.35 -1.49
CA PHE A 47 25.72 10.53 -0.81
C PHE A 47 24.45 10.21 -0.01
N ILE A 48 23.46 9.56 -0.64
CA ILE A 48 22.18 9.20 0.00
C ILE A 48 22.40 8.22 1.16
N ARG A 49 23.19 7.16 0.95
CA ARG A 49 23.51 6.18 2.00
C ARG A 49 24.14 6.87 3.23
N ARG A 50 25.02 7.85 3.00
CA ARG A 50 25.60 8.66 4.09
C ARG A 50 24.55 9.50 4.80
N LEU A 51 23.65 10.17 4.08
CA LEU A 51 22.56 10.95 4.68
C LEU A 51 21.68 10.08 5.59
N ILE A 52 21.27 8.91 5.10
CA ILE A 52 20.48 7.95 5.87
C ILE A 52 21.23 7.53 7.13
N LYS A 53 22.52 7.18 7.04
CA LYS A 53 23.35 6.79 8.19
C LYS A 53 23.46 7.89 9.25
N MET A 54 23.44 9.16 8.85
CA MET A 54 23.47 10.31 9.77
C MET A 54 22.08 10.69 10.30
N GLY A 55 21.00 10.05 9.83
CA GLY A 55 19.62 10.43 10.17
C GLY A 55 19.13 11.71 9.46
N HIS A 56 19.89 12.21 8.48
CA HIS A 56 19.55 13.41 7.71
C HIS A 56 18.61 13.04 6.55
N GLU A 57 17.42 12.53 6.87
CA GLU A 57 16.50 11.98 5.86
C GLU A 57 15.61 13.05 5.19
N SER A 58 15.66 14.33 5.57
CA SER A 58 14.81 15.36 4.95
C SER A 58 15.01 15.55 3.44
N PRO A 59 16.22 15.40 2.84
CA PRO A 59 16.37 15.49 1.39
C PRO A 59 15.61 14.40 0.62
N LEU A 60 15.28 13.27 1.26
CA LEU A 60 14.49 12.20 0.63
C LEU A 60 13.03 12.63 0.39
N GLU A 61 12.56 13.72 1.02
CA GLU A 61 11.21 14.23 0.81
C GLU A 61 10.99 14.82 -0.59
N HIS A 62 12.06 15.10 -1.35
CA HIS A 62 11.99 15.65 -2.70
C HIS A 62 11.70 14.62 -3.80
N ALA A 63 11.74 13.32 -3.47
CA ALA A 63 11.33 12.25 -4.37
C ALA A 63 10.03 11.61 -3.87
N CYS A 64 9.11 11.34 -4.79
CA CYS A 64 7.81 10.76 -4.52
C CYS A 64 7.57 9.51 -5.37
N ALA A 65 6.75 8.60 -4.83
CA ALA A 65 6.22 7.46 -5.57
C ALA A 65 4.72 7.31 -5.31
N THR A 66 4.00 6.83 -6.33
CA THR A 66 2.57 6.56 -6.30
C THR A 66 2.31 5.10 -6.66
N PHE A 67 1.59 4.40 -5.80
CA PHE A 67 1.19 3.02 -5.99
C PHE A 67 -0.32 2.89 -6.10
N ARG A 68 -0.76 1.96 -6.95
CA ARG A 68 -2.11 1.39 -6.90
C ARG A 68 -2.03 0.02 -6.27
N ILE A 69 -2.93 -0.23 -5.33
CA ILE A 69 -3.07 -1.52 -4.64
C ILE A 69 -4.49 -2.02 -4.89
N ARG A 70 -4.63 -3.23 -5.45
CA ARG A 70 -5.94 -3.85 -5.73
C ARG A 70 -6.10 -5.15 -4.95
N ASN A 71 -7.35 -5.61 -4.86
CA ASN A 71 -7.72 -6.86 -4.21
C ASN A 71 -7.26 -6.93 -2.74
N CYS A 72 -7.21 -5.79 -2.05
CA CYS A 72 -6.85 -5.71 -0.64
C CYS A 72 -8.10 -5.47 0.22
N SER A 73 -8.11 -5.98 1.44
CA SER A 73 -9.25 -5.89 2.34
C SER A 73 -9.46 -4.46 2.85
N ARG A 74 -10.71 -4.13 3.21
CA ARG A 74 -11.01 -2.90 3.94
C ARG A 74 -10.22 -2.81 5.25
N ALA A 75 -10.01 -3.93 5.95
CA ALA A 75 -9.16 -3.97 7.14
C ALA A 75 -7.72 -3.52 6.87
N MET A 76 -7.10 -3.98 5.78
CA MET A 76 -5.75 -3.57 5.38
C MET A 76 -5.70 -2.08 5.07
N THR A 77 -6.61 -1.60 4.21
CA THR A 77 -6.64 -0.18 3.85
C THR A 77 -6.85 0.73 5.06
N HIS A 78 -7.65 0.30 6.05
CA HIS A 78 -7.88 1.07 7.27
C HIS A 78 -6.62 1.17 8.15
N GLN A 79 -5.69 0.22 8.06
CA GLN A 79 -4.35 0.33 8.69
C GLN A 79 -3.42 1.24 7.88
N LEU A 80 -3.45 1.14 6.55
CA LEU A 80 -2.58 1.90 5.64
C LEU A 80 -2.86 3.41 5.75
N VAL A 81 -4.13 3.83 5.75
CA VAL A 81 -4.53 5.25 5.83
C VAL A 81 -4.28 5.91 7.19
N ARG A 82 -3.68 5.19 8.15
CA ARG A 82 -3.21 5.76 9.43
C ARG A 82 -1.89 6.51 9.28
N HIS A 83 -1.15 6.25 8.20
CA HIS A 83 0.01 7.04 7.80
C HIS A 83 -0.49 8.33 7.16
N ARG A 84 -0.07 9.48 7.71
CA ARG A 84 -0.74 10.77 7.46
C ARG A 84 0.00 11.63 6.44
N LEU A 85 1.28 11.37 6.19
CA LEU A 85 2.07 12.13 5.20
C LEU A 85 1.99 11.46 3.82
N MET A 86 0.79 10.98 3.48
CA MET A 86 0.48 10.37 2.19
C MET A 86 -0.85 10.91 1.66
N SER A 87 -0.98 10.95 0.34
CA SER A 87 -2.22 11.25 -0.37
C SER A 87 -2.94 9.96 -0.72
N VAL A 88 -4.27 9.96 -0.64
CA VAL A 88 -5.10 8.74 -0.79
C VAL A 88 -6.26 8.98 -1.73
N SER A 89 -6.46 8.07 -2.68
CA SER A 89 -7.69 7.95 -3.47
C SER A 89 -8.18 6.51 -3.40
N GLN A 90 -9.32 6.28 -2.75
CA GLN A 90 -9.83 4.92 -2.50
C GLN A 90 -11.19 4.70 -3.17
N GLN A 91 -11.40 3.48 -3.68
CA GLN A 91 -12.71 3.02 -4.14
C GLN A 91 -13.77 3.30 -3.06
N SER A 92 -14.84 3.98 -3.45
CA SER A 92 -15.90 4.39 -2.52
C SER A 92 -17.10 3.46 -2.57
N GLN A 93 -17.39 2.81 -1.43
CA GLN A 93 -18.63 2.04 -1.21
C GLN A 93 -19.91 2.90 -1.17
N ARG A 94 -19.79 4.23 -1.28
CA ARG A 94 -20.96 5.12 -1.44
C ARG A 94 -21.41 5.20 -2.91
N TYR A 95 -20.49 4.95 -3.86
CA TYR A 95 -20.72 5.15 -5.29
C TYR A 95 -20.64 3.84 -6.08
N VAL A 96 -19.62 3.02 -5.80
CA VAL A 96 -19.42 1.71 -6.44
C VAL A 96 -20.41 0.71 -5.88
N ASP A 97 -20.97 -0.13 -6.75
CA ASP A 97 -21.84 -1.21 -6.33
C ASP A 97 -21.04 -2.40 -5.80
N GLU A 98 -21.56 -3.04 -4.74
CA GLU A 98 -20.91 -4.13 -4.02
C GLU A 98 -21.81 -5.38 -3.97
N ASP A 99 -22.82 -5.47 -4.85
CA ASP A 99 -23.76 -6.60 -4.93
C ASP A 99 -23.05 -7.97 -5.02
N GLU A 100 -21.88 -8.03 -5.66
CA GLU A 100 -21.05 -9.22 -5.77
C GLU A 100 -19.62 -8.96 -5.28
N PHE A 101 -19.50 -8.26 -4.13
CA PHE A 101 -18.18 -7.90 -3.60
C PHE A 101 -17.25 -9.12 -3.49
N ALA A 102 -16.01 -8.95 -3.94
CA ALA A 102 -14.93 -9.89 -3.68
C ALA A 102 -14.40 -9.68 -2.25
N TYR A 103 -13.73 -10.68 -1.69
CA TYR A 103 -13.24 -10.63 -0.32
C TYR A 103 -11.91 -11.35 -0.17
N VAL A 104 -11.15 -10.94 0.85
CA VAL A 104 -9.89 -11.56 1.26
C VAL A 104 -10.18 -12.64 2.30
N VAL A 105 -9.65 -13.84 2.06
CA VAL A 105 -9.69 -14.94 3.04
C VAL A 105 -8.48 -14.80 3.98
N PRO A 106 -8.67 -14.77 5.32
CA PRO A 106 -7.56 -14.69 6.26
C PRO A 106 -6.61 -15.89 6.15
N GLU A 107 -5.29 -15.66 6.12
CA GLU A 107 -4.29 -16.75 6.10
C GLU A 107 -4.38 -17.70 7.31
N SER A 108 -4.89 -17.19 8.44
CA SER A 108 -5.07 -17.96 9.65
C SER A 108 -6.34 -18.84 9.64
N LEU A 109 -7.15 -18.80 8.57
CA LEU A 109 -8.35 -19.63 8.45
C LEU A 109 -7.94 -21.08 8.14
N PRO A 110 -8.27 -22.05 9.02
CA PRO A 110 -8.05 -23.47 8.71
C PRO A 110 -8.80 -23.90 7.45
N ALA A 111 -8.17 -24.73 6.63
CA ALA A 111 -8.75 -25.19 5.36
C ALA A 111 -10.11 -25.91 5.53
N GLU A 112 -10.31 -26.60 6.65
CA GLU A 112 -11.57 -27.28 6.99
C GLU A 112 -12.76 -26.34 7.22
N TYR A 113 -12.50 -25.06 7.53
CA TYR A 113 -13.54 -24.02 7.71
C TYR A 113 -13.68 -23.09 6.49
N ALA A 114 -12.97 -23.37 5.39
CA ALA A 114 -13.02 -22.53 4.19
C ALA A 114 -14.44 -22.44 3.61
N ASP A 115 -15.15 -23.56 3.52
CA ASP A 115 -16.50 -23.61 2.97
C ASP A 115 -17.52 -22.83 3.81
N ASP A 116 -17.40 -22.90 5.14
CA ASP A 116 -18.21 -22.12 6.09
C ASP A 116 -17.98 -20.63 5.91
N PHE A 117 -16.71 -20.20 5.85
CA PHE A 117 -16.36 -18.79 5.60
C PHE A 117 -16.91 -18.30 4.25
N HIS A 118 -16.78 -19.10 3.19
CA HIS A 118 -17.36 -18.77 1.89
C HIS A 118 -18.90 -18.68 1.93
N GLN A 119 -19.56 -19.53 2.73
CA GLN A 119 -21.00 -19.50 2.94
C GLN A 119 -21.44 -18.24 3.70
N ASP A 120 -20.68 -17.81 4.71
CA ASP A 120 -20.93 -16.57 5.43
C ASP A 120 -20.82 -15.36 4.49
N MET A 121 -19.77 -15.31 3.65
CA MET A 121 -19.61 -14.23 2.67
C MET A 121 -20.75 -14.19 1.65
N ARG A 122 -21.22 -15.35 1.16
CA ARG A 122 -22.42 -15.43 0.30
C ARG A 122 -23.66 -14.89 1.01
N THR A 123 -23.82 -15.22 2.29
CA THR A 123 -24.93 -14.73 3.11
C THR A 123 -24.88 -13.22 3.23
N ILE A 124 -23.71 -12.63 3.44
CA ILE A 124 -23.53 -11.18 3.52
C ILE A 124 -23.81 -10.50 2.17
N GLN A 125 -23.38 -11.08 1.04
CA GLN A 125 -23.73 -10.59 -0.29
C GLN A 125 -25.26 -10.54 -0.49
N GLN A 126 -25.97 -11.60 -0.09
CA GLN A 126 -27.43 -11.63 -0.12
C GLN A 126 -28.06 -10.59 0.82
N MET A 127 -27.48 -10.35 2.01
CA MET A 127 -27.93 -9.31 2.92
C MET A 127 -27.78 -7.91 2.32
N TYR A 128 -26.66 -7.62 1.65
CA TYR A 128 -26.46 -6.35 0.96
C TYR A 128 -27.51 -6.15 -0.14
N ARG A 129 -27.64 -7.12 -1.05
CA ARG A 129 -28.66 -7.10 -2.14
C ARG A 129 -30.07 -6.90 -1.59
N LYS A 130 -30.46 -7.66 -0.56
CA LYS A 130 -31.76 -7.52 0.11
C LYS A 130 -32.05 -6.07 0.53
N TRP A 131 -31.06 -5.35 1.07
CA TRP A 131 -31.26 -3.96 1.47
C TRP A 131 -31.29 -3.00 0.27
N ARG A 132 -30.48 -3.26 -0.75
CA ARG A 132 -30.51 -2.51 -2.01
C ARG A 132 -31.86 -2.65 -2.71
N ASP A 133 -32.41 -3.86 -2.80
CA ASP A 133 -33.73 -4.17 -3.38
C ASP A 133 -34.88 -3.50 -2.62
N ARG A 134 -34.71 -3.29 -1.30
CA ARG A 134 -35.65 -2.54 -0.45
C ARG A 134 -35.50 -1.02 -0.55
N GLY A 135 -34.66 -0.52 -1.48
CA GLY A 135 -34.47 0.90 -1.75
C GLY A 135 -33.45 1.60 -0.84
N LEU A 136 -32.72 0.87 0.01
CA LEU A 136 -31.70 1.48 0.87
C LEU A 136 -30.51 1.93 0.02
N ARG A 137 -30.06 3.18 0.21
CA ARG A 137 -28.93 3.76 -0.55
C ARG A 137 -27.63 3.00 -0.26
N LYS A 138 -26.70 2.98 -1.23
CA LYS A 138 -25.41 2.28 -1.11
C LYS A 138 -24.64 2.67 0.16
N GLU A 139 -24.67 3.96 0.51
CA GLU A 139 -23.97 4.47 1.70
C GLU A 139 -24.47 3.92 3.04
N ASP A 140 -25.72 3.46 3.09
CA ASP A 140 -26.36 2.89 4.28
C ASP A 140 -26.39 1.35 4.18
N ALA A 141 -26.63 0.79 3.00
CA ALA A 141 -26.60 -0.65 2.76
C ALA A 141 -25.22 -1.27 3.05
N ARG A 142 -24.14 -0.54 2.78
CA ARG A 142 -22.76 -1.02 3.02
C ARG A 142 -22.44 -1.34 4.48
N PHE A 143 -23.27 -0.93 5.44
CA PHE A 143 -23.04 -1.22 6.86
C PHE A 143 -23.05 -2.73 7.17
N VAL A 144 -23.59 -3.57 6.28
CA VAL A 144 -23.51 -5.03 6.41
C VAL A 144 -22.23 -5.62 5.81
N LEU A 145 -21.45 -4.86 5.03
CA LEU A 145 -20.26 -5.37 4.36
C LEU A 145 -19.15 -5.71 5.36
N PRO A 146 -18.41 -6.81 5.15
CA PRO A 146 -17.38 -7.24 6.09
C PRO A 146 -16.08 -6.46 5.87
N ASN A 147 -15.23 -6.45 6.90
CA ASN A 147 -13.85 -5.96 6.80
C ASN A 147 -13.02 -6.68 5.71
N ALA A 148 -13.40 -7.93 5.39
CA ALA A 148 -12.77 -8.73 4.35
C ALA A 148 -13.09 -8.25 2.93
N CYS A 149 -14.13 -7.41 2.74
CA CYS A 149 -14.49 -6.86 1.43
C CYS A 149 -13.27 -6.22 0.76
N THR A 150 -13.00 -6.60 -0.49
CA THR A 150 -11.89 -6.04 -1.24
C THR A 150 -12.13 -4.57 -1.56
N SER A 151 -11.04 -3.84 -1.75
CA SER A 151 -10.99 -2.46 -2.16
C SER A 151 -9.79 -2.27 -3.10
N GLU A 152 -9.89 -1.24 -3.91
CA GLU A 152 -8.75 -0.63 -4.60
C GLU A 152 -8.40 0.72 -3.96
N ILE A 153 -7.10 1.02 -3.87
CA ILE A 153 -6.58 2.27 -3.32
C ILE A 153 -5.34 2.73 -4.09
N VAL A 154 -5.27 4.04 -4.37
CA VAL A 154 -4.08 4.72 -4.87
C VAL A 154 -3.50 5.54 -3.73
N VAL A 155 -2.20 5.40 -3.51
CA VAL A 155 -1.45 6.07 -2.45
C VAL A 155 -0.19 6.71 -3.00
N SER A 156 0.04 7.97 -2.63
CA SER A 156 1.24 8.72 -3.00
C SER A 156 1.93 9.25 -1.75
N ALA A 157 3.25 9.07 -1.66
CA ALA A 157 4.05 9.63 -0.58
C ALA A 157 5.47 9.96 -1.05
N ASN A 158 6.17 10.79 -0.28
CA ASN A 158 7.60 11.04 -0.51
C ASN A 158 8.45 9.86 0.03
N PHE A 159 9.71 9.78 -0.36
CA PHE A 159 10.56 8.63 -0.01
C PHE A 159 10.83 8.54 1.49
N ARG A 160 10.88 9.66 2.22
CA ARG A 160 11.01 9.64 3.68
C ARG A 160 9.79 8.98 4.33
N GLU A 161 8.58 9.32 3.89
CA GLU A 161 7.37 8.68 4.39
C GLU A 161 7.31 7.21 3.96
N TRP A 162 7.67 6.86 2.72
CA TRP A 162 7.74 5.45 2.31
C TRP A 162 8.67 4.64 3.20
N ARG A 163 9.86 5.16 3.52
CA ARG A 163 10.78 4.54 4.48
C ARG A 163 10.13 4.34 5.85
N HIS A 164 9.41 5.35 6.36
CA HIS A 164 8.70 5.25 7.63
C HIS A 164 7.63 4.14 7.61
N ILE A 165 6.80 4.12 6.55
CA ILE A 165 5.75 3.12 6.34
C ILE A 165 6.37 1.72 6.32
N PHE A 166 7.42 1.51 5.52
CA PHE A 166 8.05 0.20 5.40
C PHE A 166 8.64 -0.27 6.72
N LYS A 167 9.43 0.57 7.42
CA LYS A 167 9.99 0.21 8.74
C LYS A 167 8.92 -0.25 9.75
N LEU A 168 7.72 0.33 9.71
CA LEU A 168 6.62 -0.08 10.58
C LEU A 168 5.83 -1.29 10.08
N ARG A 169 5.63 -1.40 8.77
CA ARG A 169 4.68 -2.34 8.18
C ARG A 169 5.31 -3.59 7.60
N THR A 170 6.61 -3.62 7.35
CA THR A 170 7.33 -4.84 6.97
C THR A 170 7.78 -5.68 8.17
N SER A 171 7.56 -5.21 9.41
CA SER A 171 7.87 -5.95 10.64
C SER A 171 7.00 -7.20 10.80
N ALA A 172 7.55 -8.24 11.43
CA ALA A 172 6.84 -9.47 11.78
C ALA A 172 5.60 -9.24 12.67
N LYS A 173 5.54 -8.12 13.40
CA LYS A 173 4.39 -7.75 14.24
C LYS A 173 3.23 -7.13 13.46
N ALA A 174 3.46 -6.68 12.23
CA ALA A 174 2.40 -6.15 11.38
C ALA A 174 1.49 -7.29 10.89
N GLN A 175 0.21 -6.98 10.69
CA GLN A 175 -0.73 -7.93 10.10
C GLN A 175 -0.25 -8.33 8.69
N TRP A 176 -0.39 -9.61 8.37
CA TRP A 176 0.21 -10.24 7.18
C TRP A 176 -0.11 -9.48 5.87
N GLU A 177 -1.35 -9.04 5.67
CA GLU A 177 -1.77 -8.44 4.40
C GLU A 177 -1.14 -7.07 4.15
N ILE A 178 -1.12 -6.18 5.15
CA ILE A 178 -0.42 -4.89 5.01
C ILE A 178 1.09 -5.10 4.90
N ARG A 179 1.62 -6.13 5.55
CA ARG A 179 3.04 -6.50 5.48
C ARG A 179 3.42 -6.93 4.07
N ASP A 180 2.62 -7.76 3.42
CA ASP A 180 2.89 -8.23 2.07
C ASP A 180 2.72 -7.12 1.04
N ALA A 181 1.72 -6.25 1.19
CA ALA A 181 1.59 -5.05 0.36
C ALA A 181 2.82 -4.14 0.47
N CYS A 182 3.30 -3.91 1.70
CA CYS A 182 4.47 -3.07 1.94
C CYS A 182 5.77 -3.72 1.46
N ARG A 183 5.93 -5.04 1.58
CA ARG A 183 7.08 -5.79 1.03
C ARG A 183 7.11 -5.69 -0.49
N ALA A 184 5.97 -5.84 -1.16
CA ALA A 184 5.88 -5.69 -2.61
C ALA A 184 6.22 -4.25 -3.07
N MET A 185 5.67 -3.23 -2.40
CA MET A 185 6.03 -1.83 -2.69
C MET A 185 7.51 -1.53 -2.42
N LEU A 186 8.06 -2.03 -1.31
CA LEU A 186 9.47 -1.87 -0.96
C LEU A 186 10.39 -2.50 -2.00
N SER A 187 10.09 -3.73 -2.46
CA SER A 187 10.86 -4.40 -3.52
C SER A 187 10.91 -3.55 -4.78
N ILE A 188 9.76 -3.01 -5.21
CA ILE A 188 9.68 -2.16 -6.40
C ILE A 188 10.51 -0.88 -6.22
N LEU A 189 10.47 -0.25 -5.03
CA LEU A 189 11.25 0.97 -4.79
C LEU A 189 12.75 0.70 -4.62
N ALA A 190 13.15 -0.44 -4.05
CA ALA A 190 14.55 -0.84 -3.99
C ALA A 190 15.12 -1.07 -5.39
N ASP A 191 14.36 -1.68 -6.30
CA ASP A 191 14.78 -1.86 -7.70
C ASP A 191 14.91 -0.53 -8.47
N ARG A 192 14.15 0.50 -8.07
CA ARG A 192 14.10 1.80 -8.78
C ARG A 192 14.99 2.88 -8.15
N ALA A 193 15.29 2.77 -6.85
CA ALA A 193 16.02 3.76 -6.06
C ALA A 193 16.70 3.08 -4.86
N GLY A 194 17.56 2.10 -5.14
CA GLY A 194 18.18 1.24 -4.12
C GLY A 194 18.91 2.03 -3.02
N ALA A 195 19.62 3.10 -3.35
CA ALA A 195 20.34 3.88 -2.34
C ALA A 195 19.40 4.48 -1.27
N CYS A 196 18.11 4.65 -1.59
CA CYS A 196 17.08 5.12 -0.68
C CYS A 196 16.41 4.02 0.17
N PHE A 197 16.53 2.74 -0.19
CA PHE A 197 15.72 1.67 0.41
C PHE A 197 16.48 0.38 0.77
N ASP A 198 17.70 0.16 0.28
CA ASP A 198 18.49 -1.08 0.49
C ASP A 198 18.75 -1.41 1.97
N ASP A 199 18.74 -0.40 2.86
CA ASP A 199 18.93 -0.59 4.31
C ASP A 199 17.69 -1.14 5.03
N ILE A 200 16.53 -1.14 4.38
CA ILE A 200 15.28 -1.65 4.94
C ILE A 200 15.15 -3.12 4.58
N LEU A 201 15.62 -3.99 5.47
CA LEU A 201 15.48 -5.43 5.33
C LEU A 201 14.13 -5.87 5.90
N PRO A 202 13.23 -6.50 5.12
CA PRO A 202 12.03 -7.11 5.66
C PRO A 202 12.43 -8.17 6.69
N GLU A 203 11.84 -8.12 7.89
CA GLU A 203 11.93 -9.23 8.84
C GLU A 203 11.31 -10.47 8.18
N LYS A 204 11.86 -11.66 8.41
CA LYS A 204 11.31 -12.91 7.87
C LYS A 204 9.94 -13.20 8.48
#